data_AF-A0A661MEJ9-F1
#
_entry.id   AF-A0A661MEJ9-F1
#
_cell.length_a   1.000
_cell.length_b   1.000
_cell.length_c   1.000
_cell.angle_alpha   90.00
_cell.angle_beta   90.00
_cell.angle_gamma   90.00
#
_symmetry.space_group_name_H-M   'P 1'
#
loop_
_entity.id
_entity.type
_entity.pdbx_description
1 polymer ?
#
loop_
_entity_poly.entity_id
_entity_poly.type
_entity_poly.pdbx_seq_one_letter_code
_entity_poly.pdbx_strand_id
1 'polypeptide(L)'
;MELLMRLKSFPVAFKMLEKKEDLDNIPFLRRLDKKLTLCQLITLVRNFDWTVGAEPSDFMAPTCPSIIGLSDLPEVYKDGTFRSIVWVKTREDGKKYEAAIPRIPLGKYEAVVLAPLVYNPFEPDIVLIYANPAQMMLLINSLQFENYEVMQFYCVGESSCSDAIARCYLTSKPSLTIPCYGERRYGHAQDEDLVMAIPADMMEKALRGMESLYRRGIRYPISYAGAEQDLTAAFPMSYGSLDQLEAVRGKDNRLLLGVTGGIASGKTTVANMLAELGAPIIDFDILARKVVEPGKPAWQDIVDYFGKQVLNEDRTLNRKKLSEIVFADLEKRKKLESFTHPRIHEEFVKEVNRIAAEDPDAIIQVVIPLLIELNLQYIFHKLLVVYIPYEKQVERLMERDGISREQAENILKAQLPIDEKVGYADFVIHNEGSLEETQEQVRELWEKLKSIQKGRIQNG
;
A
#
# COMPACT_ATOMS: atom_id res chain seq x y z
N MET A 1 -10.79 7.20 1.21
CA MET A 1 -10.29 7.11 2.62
C MET A 1 -11.31 6.54 3.58
N GLU A 2 -12.55 7.03 3.63
CA GLU A 2 -13.56 6.58 4.61
C GLU A 2 -13.85 5.07 4.56
N LEU A 3 -13.98 4.51 3.36
CA LEU A 3 -14.18 3.06 3.18
C LEU A 3 -12.98 2.22 3.65
N LEU A 4 -11.77 2.77 3.54
CA LEU A 4 -10.50 2.07 3.80
C LEU A 4 -10.06 2.19 5.26
N MET A 5 -10.27 3.35 5.88
CA MET A 5 -9.84 3.64 7.25
C MET A 5 -10.99 3.62 8.26
N ARG A 6 -12.25 3.80 7.85
CA ARG A 6 -13.41 3.93 8.76
C ARG A 6 -13.15 4.94 9.89
N LEU A 7 -12.79 6.16 9.49
CA LEU A 7 -12.50 7.25 10.43
C LEU A 7 -13.74 7.58 11.27
N LYS A 8 -13.53 7.96 12.53
CA LYS A 8 -14.62 8.36 13.45
C LYS A 8 -15.14 9.78 13.19
N SER A 9 -14.38 10.60 12.47
CA SER A 9 -14.65 12.02 12.21
C SER A 9 -14.16 12.41 10.82
N PHE A 10 -14.70 13.50 10.27
CA PHE A 10 -14.32 13.97 8.93
C PHE A 10 -12.85 14.39 8.86
N PRO A 11 -12.13 14.07 7.77
CA PRO A 11 -10.86 14.73 7.44
C PRO A 11 -11.09 16.23 7.25
N VAL A 12 -10.19 17.06 7.75
CA VAL A 12 -10.33 18.52 7.73
C VAL A 12 -9.50 19.08 6.60
N ALA A 13 -10.16 19.71 5.62
CA ALA A 13 -9.50 20.61 4.68
C ALA A 13 -9.11 21.89 5.43
N PHE A 14 -7.82 22.21 5.45
CA PHE A 14 -7.26 23.37 6.14
C PHE A 14 -6.60 24.30 5.11
N LYS A 15 -7.05 25.55 5.04
CA LYS A 15 -6.52 26.56 4.11
C LYS A 15 -6.23 27.86 4.82
N MET A 16 -5.04 28.41 4.59
CA MET A 16 -4.67 29.76 4.99
C MET A 16 -4.98 30.74 3.88
N LEU A 17 -5.53 31.89 4.23
CA LEU A 17 -5.96 32.91 3.29
C LEU A 17 -5.03 34.11 3.38
N GLU A 18 -4.54 34.57 2.23
CA GLU A 18 -3.66 35.76 2.18
C GLU A 18 -4.40 37.03 2.57
N LYS A 19 -5.71 37.10 2.27
CA LYS A 19 -6.59 38.21 2.62
C LYS A 19 -7.77 37.71 3.42
N LYS A 20 -8.12 38.41 4.50
CA LYS A 20 -9.28 38.04 5.32
C LYS A 20 -10.62 38.20 4.57
N GLU A 21 -10.69 39.10 3.59
CA GLU A 21 -11.89 39.33 2.79
C GLU A 21 -12.28 38.10 1.95
N ASP A 22 -11.33 37.18 1.69
CA ASP A 22 -11.61 35.94 0.97
C ASP A 22 -12.53 34.99 1.75
N LEU A 23 -12.69 35.19 3.07
CA LEU A 23 -13.69 34.48 3.87
C LEU A 23 -15.12 34.72 3.35
N ASP A 24 -15.42 35.91 2.84
CA ASP A 24 -16.77 36.26 2.36
C ASP A 24 -17.17 35.47 1.11
N ASN A 25 -16.18 34.90 0.41
CA ASN A 25 -16.38 34.09 -0.79
C ASN A 25 -16.55 32.59 -0.48
N ILE A 26 -16.40 32.16 0.78
CA ILE A 26 -16.51 30.74 1.15
C ILE A 26 -17.98 30.35 1.34
N PRO A 27 -18.50 29.39 0.55
CA PRO A 27 -19.88 28.94 0.68
C PRO A 27 -20.15 28.32 2.06
N PHE A 28 -21.32 28.63 2.62
CA PHE A 28 -21.79 28.08 3.91
C PHE A 28 -20.84 28.33 5.09
N LEU A 29 -19.97 29.33 5.00
CA LEU A 29 -19.06 29.72 6.07
C LEU A 29 -19.83 30.13 7.33
N ARG A 30 -19.46 29.55 8.46
CA ARG A 30 -19.95 29.92 9.79
C ARG A 30 -18.84 30.63 10.56
N ARG A 31 -19.11 31.86 10.98
CA ARG A 31 -18.34 32.56 12.02
C ARG A 31 -19.13 32.54 13.32
N LEU A 32 -18.43 32.49 14.45
CA LEU A 32 -19.05 32.42 15.77
C LEU A 32 -18.86 33.74 16.52
N ASP A 33 -19.91 34.20 17.19
CA ASP A 33 -19.90 35.45 17.99
C ASP A 33 -19.15 35.31 19.34
N LYS A 34 -18.21 34.38 19.44
CA LYS A 34 -17.40 34.13 20.64
C LYS A 34 -15.97 33.81 20.26
N LYS A 35 -15.03 34.12 21.15
CA LYS A 35 -13.62 33.77 20.95
C LYS A 35 -13.42 32.26 21.07
N LEU A 36 -12.60 31.71 20.19
CA LEU A 36 -12.35 30.28 20.07
C LEU A 36 -10.86 29.93 20.15
N THR A 37 -10.60 28.65 20.38
CA THR A 37 -9.28 28.05 20.16
C THR A 37 -9.22 27.41 18.77
N LEU A 38 -8.02 27.21 18.23
CA LEU A 38 -7.85 26.49 16.96
C LEU A 38 -8.41 25.07 17.03
N CYS A 39 -8.26 24.41 18.19
CA CYS A 39 -8.77 23.07 18.41
C CYS A 39 -10.31 23.01 18.30
N GLN A 40 -11.03 24.02 18.82
CA GLN A 40 -12.48 24.10 18.68
C GLN A 40 -12.92 24.29 17.21
N LEU A 41 -12.20 25.10 16.42
CA LEU A 41 -12.49 25.24 14.99
C LEU A 41 -12.37 23.88 14.28
N ILE A 42 -11.29 23.16 14.56
CA ILE A 42 -11.06 21.80 14.03
C ILE A 42 -12.21 20.85 14.44
N THR A 43 -12.68 20.90 15.68
CA THR A 43 -13.80 20.05 16.15
C THR A 43 -15.13 20.35 15.47
N LEU A 44 -15.44 21.64 15.25
CA LEU A 44 -16.65 22.06 14.54
C LEU A 44 -16.68 21.45 13.12
N VAL A 45 -15.53 21.37 12.47
CA VAL A 45 -15.42 20.69 11.18
C VAL A 45 -15.58 19.18 11.34
N ARG A 46 -14.74 18.57 12.16
CA ARG A 46 -14.58 17.12 12.28
C ARG A 46 -15.83 16.39 12.74
N ASN A 47 -16.54 16.97 13.70
CA ASN A 47 -17.62 16.30 14.42
C ASN A 47 -19.00 16.92 14.15
N PHE A 48 -19.05 18.16 13.67
CA PHE A 48 -20.32 18.86 13.44
C PHE A 48 -20.59 19.15 11.97
N ASP A 49 -19.66 18.86 11.05
CA ASP A 49 -19.84 19.10 9.61
C ASP A 49 -20.04 20.60 9.30
N TRP A 50 -19.16 21.44 9.87
CA TRP A 50 -19.21 22.89 9.67
C TRP A 50 -18.04 23.36 8.82
N THR A 51 -18.32 24.27 7.89
CA THR A 51 -17.31 25.13 7.29
C THR A 51 -17.15 26.35 8.18
N VAL A 52 -15.95 26.58 8.71
CA VAL A 52 -15.66 27.65 9.67
C VAL A 52 -14.43 28.44 9.25
N GLY A 53 -14.40 29.72 9.60
CA GLY A 53 -13.26 30.59 9.33
C GLY A 53 -12.95 31.48 10.51
N ALA A 54 -11.70 31.89 10.63
CA ALA A 54 -11.22 32.73 11.70
C ALA A 54 -10.12 33.69 11.24
N GLU A 55 -10.17 34.92 11.74
CA GLU A 55 -9.08 35.91 11.67
C GLU A 55 -8.43 36.06 13.06
N PRO A 56 -7.28 36.75 13.22
CA PRO A 56 -6.60 36.90 14.51
C PRO A 56 -7.51 37.32 15.66
N SER A 57 -8.48 38.19 15.35
CA SER A 57 -9.40 38.72 16.34
C SER A 57 -10.32 37.63 16.91
N ASP A 58 -10.64 36.57 16.18
CA ASP A 58 -11.57 35.51 16.62
C ASP A 58 -10.98 34.57 17.68
N PHE A 59 -9.66 34.61 17.89
CA PHE A 59 -9.00 33.73 18.85
C PHE A 59 -9.03 34.28 20.28
N MET A 60 -9.15 33.38 21.26
CA MET A 60 -9.17 33.74 22.69
C MET A 60 -7.83 34.30 23.18
N ALA A 61 -6.72 33.83 22.62
CA ALA A 61 -5.36 34.17 23.03
C ALA A 61 -4.44 34.17 21.81
N PRO A 62 -3.31 34.92 21.83
CA PRO A 62 -2.40 35.02 20.68
C PRO A 62 -1.63 33.72 20.38
N THR A 63 -1.71 32.72 21.27
CA THR A 63 -0.97 31.45 21.12
C THR A 63 -1.38 30.69 19.86
N CYS A 64 -2.68 30.45 19.66
CA CYS A 64 -3.22 29.77 18.48
C CYS A 64 -2.88 30.49 17.16
N PRO A 65 -3.24 31.78 16.96
CA PRO A 65 -2.95 32.48 15.71
C PRO A 65 -1.44 32.64 15.46
N SER A 66 -0.60 32.67 16.51
CA SER A 66 0.87 32.69 16.32
C SER A 66 1.46 31.42 15.73
N ILE A 67 0.82 30.26 15.93
CA ILE A 67 1.29 28.99 15.38
C ILE A 67 1.07 28.95 13.87
N ILE A 68 -0.06 29.48 13.42
CA ILE A 68 -0.50 29.47 12.02
C ILE A 68 -0.18 30.78 11.28
N GLY A 69 0.71 31.61 11.82
CA GLY A 69 1.27 32.78 11.12
C GLY A 69 0.34 33.99 11.00
N LEU A 70 -0.77 34.02 11.74
CA LEU A 70 -1.77 35.09 11.68
C LEU A 70 -1.43 36.29 12.59
N SER A 71 -0.63 36.10 13.64
CA SER A 71 -0.21 37.18 14.55
C SER A 71 1.11 36.85 15.24
N ASP A 72 1.92 37.86 15.60
CA ASP A 72 3.09 37.60 16.45
C ASP A 72 2.66 37.19 17.87
N LEU A 73 3.54 36.45 18.54
CA LEU A 73 3.38 36.10 19.93
C LEU A 73 3.99 37.21 20.82
N PRO A 74 3.24 37.81 21.77
CA PRO A 74 3.76 38.86 22.63
C PRO A 74 4.94 38.41 23.51
N GLU A 75 5.85 39.34 23.86
CA GLU A 75 7.08 39.04 24.60
C GLU A 75 6.84 38.36 25.96
N VAL A 76 5.73 38.69 26.63
CA VAL A 76 5.33 38.07 27.91
C VAL A 76 5.10 36.55 27.79
N TYR A 77 4.81 36.03 26.58
CA TYR A 77 4.75 34.59 26.32
C TYR A 77 6.12 34.01 25.97
N LYS A 78 6.97 34.79 25.29
CA LYS A 78 8.33 34.41 24.87
C LYS A 78 9.32 34.34 26.04
N ASP A 79 9.09 35.12 27.09
CA ASP A 79 9.99 35.21 28.24
C ASP A 79 9.97 34.00 29.19
N GLY A 80 9.15 32.98 28.87
CA GLY A 80 9.02 31.72 29.61
C GLY A 80 8.11 31.78 30.83
N THR A 81 7.57 32.94 31.20
CA THR A 81 6.73 33.12 32.39
C THR A 81 5.50 32.22 32.32
N PHE A 82 4.71 32.30 31.24
CA PHE A 82 3.49 31.48 31.10
C PHE A 82 3.77 29.98 31.15
N ARG A 83 4.82 29.50 30.49
CA ARG A 83 5.18 28.07 30.51
C ARG A 83 5.59 27.61 31.89
N SER A 84 6.30 28.45 32.65
CA SER A 84 6.74 28.11 34.01
C SER A 84 5.62 28.03 35.05
N ILE A 85 4.43 28.57 34.75
CA ILE A 85 3.27 28.48 35.65
C ILE A 85 2.68 27.06 35.66
N VAL A 86 2.69 26.38 34.49
CA VAL A 86 1.90 25.15 34.29
C VAL A 86 2.75 23.96 33.85
N TRP A 87 3.73 24.17 32.98
CA TRP A 87 4.33 23.07 32.19
C TRP A 87 5.75 22.73 32.58
N VAL A 88 6.53 23.71 33.04
CA VAL A 88 7.95 23.53 33.35
C VAL A 88 8.32 24.22 34.66
N LYS A 89 9.39 23.74 35.31
CA LYS A 89 9.74 24.18 36.66
C LYS A 89 10.26 25.61 36.72
N THR A 90 10.93 26.10 35.68
CA THR A 90 11.63 27.39 35.69
C THR A 90 11.27 28.24 34.48
N ARG A 91 11.40 29.57 34.61
CA ARG A 91 11.27 30.50 33.47
C ARG A 91 12.29 30.23 32.37
N GLU A 92 13.48 29.78 32.74
CA GLU A 92 14.52 29.40 31.77
C GLU A 92 14.08 28.22 30.91
N ASP A 93 13.55 27.16 31.55
CA ASP A 93 12.96 26.03 30.82
C ASP A 93 11.73 26.49 30.03
N GLY A 94 10.98 27.47 30.53
CA GLY A 94 9.86 28.07 29.81
C GLY A 94 10.27 28.77 28.52
N LYS A 95 11.42 29.45 28.51
CA LYS A 95 11.99 30.05 27.29
C LYS A 95 12.43 28.97 26.30
N LYS A 96 13.10 27.92 26.78
CA LYS A 96 13.50 26.77 25.94
C LYS A 96 12.29 26.09 25.31
N TYR A 97 11.25 25.90 26.12
CA TYR A 97 9.96 25.36 25.69
C TYR A 97 9.38 26.21 24.55
N GLU A 98 9.23 27.52 24.76
CA GLU A 98 8.56 28.39 23.79
C GLU A 98 9.34 28.54 22.48
N ALA A 99 10.68 28.53 22.57
CA ALA A 99 11.58 28.55 21.42
C ALA A 99 11.54 27.25 20.60
N ALA A 100 11.14 26.12 21.19
CA ALA A 100 11.05 24.82 20.50
C ALA A 100 9.76 24.66 19.68
N ILE A 101 8.78 25.55 19.83
CA ILE A 101 7.49 25.51 19.11
C ILE A 101 7.67 26.11 17.71
N PRO A 102 7.59 25.31 16.63
CA PRO A 102 7.60 25.85 15.27
C PRO A 102 6.38 26.72 14.98
N ARG A 103 6.58 27.77 14.20
CA ARG A 103 5.53 28.72 13.81
C ARG A 103 5.63 29.02 12.33
N ILE A 104 4.47 29.15 11.69
CA ILE A 104 4.40 29.63 10.31
C ILE A 104 4.85 31.11 10.28
N PRO A 105 5.68 31.53 9.30
CA PRO A 105 6.14 32.91 9.19
C PRO A 105 5.00 33.92 9.05
N LEU A 106 5.19 35.10 9.62
CA LEU A 106 4.23 36.21 9.56
C LEU A 106 4.25 36.92 8.20
N GLY A 107 3.19 37.70 7.93
CA GLY A 107 3.13 38.65 6.82
C GLY A 107 2.58 38.09 5.52
N LYS A 108 2.21 36.79 5.49
CA LYS A 108 1.59 36.17 4.31
C LYS A 108 0.09 35.97 4.44
N TYR A 109 -0.41 35.61 5.62
CA TYR A 109 -1.81 35.20 5.80
C TYR A 109 -2.53 36.07 6.82
N GLU A 110 -3.79 36.36 6.55
CA GLU A 110 -4.66 37.20 7.39
C GLU A 110 -5.83 36.41 8.01
N ALA A 111 -6.17 35.24 7.46
CA ALA A 111 -7.23 34.39 7.98
C ALA A 111 -6.97 32.90 7.71
N VAL A 112 -7.77 32.05 8.32
CA VAL A 112 -7.81 30.60 8.07
C VAL A 112 -9.26 30.15 7.84
N VAL A 113 -9.44 29.19 6.95
CA VAL A 113 -10.71 28.50 6.72
C VAL A 113 -10.52 27.00 6.80
N LEU A 114 -11.49 26.34 7.43
CA LEU A 114 -11.50 24.90 7.62
C LEU A 114 -12.88 24.35 7.24
N ALA A 115 -12.90 23.19 6.58
CA ALA A 115 -14.13 22.54 6.14
C ALA A 115 -13.95 21.02 6.00
N PRO A 116 -15.03 20.23 6.01
CA PRO A 116 -14.91 18.78 5.85
C PRO A 116 -14.48 18.46 4.42
N LEU A 117 -13.38 17.73 4.28
CA LEU A 117 -12.77 17.46 2.99
C LEU A 117 -13.71 16.73 2.03
N VAL A 118 -14.65 15.93 2.57
CA VAL A 118 -15.59 15.11 1.81
C VAL A 118 -16.50 15.90 0.88
N TYR A 119 -16.70 17.21 1.12
CA TYR A 119 -17.52 18.07 0.27
C TYR A 119 -16.73 18.82 -0.80
N ASN A 120 -15.43 18.57 -0.94
CA ASN A 120 -14.52 19.33 -1.81
C ASN A 120 -14.72 20.85 -1.69
N PRO A 121 -14.61 21.41 -0.47
CA PRO A 121 -15.06 22.78 -0.16
C PRO A 121 -14.20 23.85 -0.86
N PHE A 122 -12.91 23.58 -1.02
CA PHE A 122 -11.89 24.39 -1.68
C PHE A 122 -10.64 23.53 -1.84
N GLU A 123 -9.64 24.00 -2.58
CA GLU A 123 -8.29 23.42 -2.59
C GLU A 123 -7.58 23.73 -1.26
N PRO A 124 -7.31 22.73 -0.40
CA PRO A 124 -6.64 22.96 0.89
C PRO A 124 -5.13 23.07 0.73
N ASP A 125 -4.46 23.69 1.71
CA ASP A 125 -3.00 23.61 1.85
C ASP A 125 -2.59 22.32 2.57
N ILE A 126 -3.36 21.97 3.61
CA ILE A 126 -3.11 20.85 4.51
C ILE A 126 -4.42 20.09 4.73
N VAL A 127 -4.32 18.76 4.85
CA VAL A 127 -5.41 17.92 5.34
C VAL A 127 -5.07 17.40 6.72
N LEU A 128 -5.94 17.61 7.69
CA LEU A 128 -5.81 17.04 9.04
C LEU A 128 -6.64 15.78 9.16
N ILE A 129 -6.00 14.70 9.57
CA ILE A 129 -6.62 13.41 9.83
C ILE A 129 -6.43 13.08 11.30
N TYR A 130 -7.53 12.78 11.96
CA TYR A 130 -7.52 12.22 13.31
C TYR A 130 -7.96 10.77 13.25
N ALA A 131 -7.16 9.91 13.87
CA ALA A 131 -7.32 8.48 13.79
C ALA A 131 -6.61 7.79 14.95
N ASN A 132 -6.99 6.54 15.25
CA ASN A 132 -6.31 5.75 16.26
C ASN A 132 -4.93 5.23 15.78
N PRO A 133 -4.10 4.64 16.64
CA PRO A 133 -2.76 4.19 16.25
C PRO A 133 -2.75 3.14 15.12
N ALA A 134 -3.74 2.24 15.07
CA ALA A 134 -3.85 1.24 14.01
C ALA A 134 -4.12 1.89 12.64
N GLN A 135 -5.02 2.87 12.61
CA GLN A 135 -5.31 3.67 11.42
C GLN A 135 -4.11 4.52 10.99
N MET A 136 -3.41 5.15 11.94
CA MET A 136 -2.20 5.93 11.63
C MET A 136 -1.07 5.06 11.06
N MET A 137 -0.87 3.85 11.59
CA MET A 137 0.09 2.90 11.04
C MET A 137 -0.20 2.59 9.56
N LEU A 138 -1.46 2.37 9.20
CA LEU A 138 -1.86 2.14 7.81
C LEU A 138 -1.63 3.37 6.92
N LEU A 139 -1.92 4.56 7.43
CA LEU A 139 -1.70 5.82 6.72
C LEU A 139 -0.22 6.11 6.49
N ILE A 140 0.64 5.85 7.48
CA ILE A 140 2.10 5.93 7.35
C ILE A 140 2.60 4.96 6.28
N ASN A 141 2.23 3.68 6.37
CA ASN A 141 2.65 2.68 5.39
C ASN A 141 2.14 3.03 3.98
N SER A 142 0.95 3.63 3.87
CA SER A 142 0.41 4.10 2.60
C SER A 142 1.27 5.21 2.00
N LEU A 143 1.59 6.24 2.80
CA LEU A 143 2.46 7.35 2.37
C LEU A 143 3.89 6.90 2.01
N GLN A 144 4.36 5.81 2.63
CA GLN A 144 5.67 5.20 2.38
C GLN A 144 5.67 4.17 1.24
N PHE A 145 4.49 3.79 0.72
CA PHE A 145 4.36 2.73 -0.28
C PHE A 145 5.12 3.05 -1.57
N GLU A 146 5.03 4.30 -2.04
CA GLU A 146 5.81 4.85 -3.13
C GLU A 146 6.95 5.72 -2.56
N ASN A 147 8.19 5.55 -3.03
CA ASN A 147 9.36 6.31 -2.57
C ASN A 147 9.54 6.25 -1.04
N TYR A 148 9.84 5.05 -0.53
CA TYR A 148 9.98 4.79 0.89
C TYR A 148 10.98 5.76 1.57
N GLU A 149 10.53 6.41 2.63
CA GLU A 149 11.34 7.24 3.51
C GLU A 149 10.91 7.02 4.96
N VAL A 150 11.87 6.96 5.89
CA VAL A 150 11.56 6.91 7.33
C VAL A 150 10.96 8.25 7.76
N MET A 151 9.75 8.22 8.31
CA MET A 151 9.11 9.43 8.86
C MET A 151 9.58 9.68 10.29
N GLN A 152 9.97 10.93 10.58
CA GLN A 152 10.33 11.38 11.93
C GLN A 152 9.28 12.37 12.42
N PHE A 153 8.78 12.12 13.63
CA PHE A 153 7.74 12.92 14.24
C PHE A 153 8.24 13.59 15.52
N TYR A 154 7.66 14.73 15.83
CA TYR A 154 8.08 15.58 16.94
C TYR A 154 6.95 15.74 17.94
N CYS A 155 7.33 15.91 19.21
CA CYS A 155 6.40 16.19 20.28
C CYS A 155 7.03 17.21 21.23
N VAL A 156 6.49 18.43 21.21
CA VAL A 156 6.81 19.47 22.19
C VAL A 156 6.08 19.22 23.52
N GLY A 157 5.03 18.37 23.51
CA GLY A 157 4.21 18.00 24.66
C GLY A 157 2.89 18.77 24.72
N GLU A 158 2.95 20.09 24.60
CA GLU A 158 1.80 20.98 24.35
C GLU A 158 2.00 21.80 23.08
N SER A 159 0.89 22.24 22.49
CA SER A 159 0.81 22.88 21.16
C SER A 159 0.93 21.87 20.02
N SER A 160 0.17 20.78 20.08
CA SER A 160 0.11 19.75 19.01
C SER A 160 -0.22 20.33 17.63
N CYS A 161 -0.99 21.43 17.55
CA CYS A 161 -1.19 22.14 16.29
C CYS A 161 0.10 22.67 15.67
N SER A 162 1.13 22.98 16.46
CA SER A 162 2.46 23.37 15.96
C SER A 162 3.21 22.16 15.40
N ASP A 163 3.21 21.03 16.14
CA ASP A 163 3.86 19.80 15.68
C ASP A 163 3.17 19.18 14.46
N ALA A 164 1.85 19.29 14.32
CA ALA A 164 1.13 18.86 13.14
C ALA A 164 1.19 19.93 12.02
N ILE A 165 0.52 21.07 12.20
CA ILE A 165 0.24 22.04 11.14
C ILE A 165 1.49 22.82 10.76
N ALA A 166 2.15 23.46 11.73
CA ALA A 166 3.28 24.33 11.43
C ALA A 166 4.47 23.54 10.86
N ARG A 167 4.78 22.34 11.39
CA ARG A 167 5.83 21.50 10.81
C ARG A 167 5.46 20.99 9.41
N CYS A 168 4.22 20.55 9.21
CA CYS A 168 3.75 20.14 7.89
C CYS A 168 3.92 21.26 6.87
N TYR A 169 3.54 22.49 7.23
CA TYR A 169 3.73 23.65 6.38
C TYR A 169 5.20 23.96 6.09
N LEU A 170 6.05 23.99 7.13
CA LEU A 170 7.45 24.39 7.00
C LEU A 170 8.31 23.37 6.24
N THR A 171 7.94 22.09 6.30
CA THR A 171 8.74 21.01 5.71
C THR A 171 8.15 20.45 4.42
N SER A 172 6.89 20.80 4.10
CA SER A 172 6.10 20.16 3.05
C SER A 172 6.10 18.63 3.15
N LYS A 173 6.12 18.10 4.40
CA LYS A 173 6.08 16.67 4.70
C LYS A 173 4.96 16.35 5.69
N PRO A 174 4.40 15.13 5.68
CA PRO A 174 3.42 14.72 6.68
C PRO A 174 3.98 14.81 8.10
N SER A 175 3.16 15.26 9.04
CA SER A 175 3.56 15.40 10.44
C SER A 175 2.49 14.86 11.37
N LEU A 176 2.83 13.77 12.08
CA LEU A 176 2.01 13.12 13.10
C LEU A 176 2.41 13.65 14.48
N THR A 177 1.43 13.82 15.36
CA THR A 177 1.69 14.10 16.78
C THR A 177 0.60 13.53 17.69
N ILE A 178 0.86 13.56 18.99
CA ILE A 178 -0.10 13.21 20.04
C ILE A 178 -0.88 14.47 20.40
N PRO A 179 -2.23 14.47 20.31
CA PRO A 179 -3.06 15.58 20.74
C PRO A 179 -2.77 15.98 22.20
N CYS A 180 -2.47 17.27 22.39
CA CYS A 180 -2.11 17.80 23.70
C CYS A 180 -3.34 18.06 24.59
N TYR A 181 -3.11 18.53 25.83
CA TYR A 181 -4.19 18.79 26.78
C TYR A 181 -5.26 19.74 26.23
N GLY A 182 -4.85 20.79 25.52
CA GLY A 182 -5.78 21.73 24.88
C GLY A 182 -6.68 21.08 23.83
N GLU A 183 -6.13 20.21 22.98
CA GLU A 183 -6.90 19.48 21.98
C GLU A 183 -7.89 18.50 22.61
N ARG A 184 -7.56 17.89 23.74
CA ARG A 184 -8.47 17.00 24.47
C ARG A 184 -9.58 17.79 25.16
N ARG A 185 -9.19 18.82 25.92
CA ARG A 185 -10.11 19.60 26.75
C ARG A 185 -11.07 20.46 25.93
N TYR A 186 -10.59 21.08 24.86
CA TYR A 186 -11.38 22.04 24.07
C TYR A 186 -11.70 21.53 22.67
N GLY A 187 -10.83 20.67 22.11
CA GLY A 187 -11.02 20.07 20.80
C GLY A 187 -11.72 18.69 20.82
N HIS A 188 -11.98 18.14 22.01
CA HIS A 188 -12.60 16.82 22.21
C HIS A 188 -11.88 15.67 21.48
N ALA A 189 -10.56 15.77 21.28
CA ALA A 189 -9.74 14.64 20.84
C ALA A 189 -9.85 13.50 21.87
N GLN A 190 -10.11 12.27 21.40
CA GLN A 190 -10.30 11.09 22.25
C GLN A 190 -8.95 10.53 22.73
N ASP A 191 -8.94 9.73 23.79
CA ASP A 191 -7.72 9.17 24.40
C ASP A 191 -6.82 8.46 23.39
N GLU A 192 -7.41 7.70 22.48
CA GLU A 192 -6.72 7.00 21.41
C GLU A 192 -6.44 7.85 20.15
N ASP A 193 -6.97 9.07 20.05
CA ASP A 193 -6.76 9.90 18.86
C ASP A 193 -5.29 10.31 18.76
N LEU A 194 -4.75 10.12 17.56
CA LEU A 194 -3.57 10.81 17.06
C LEU A 194 -4.00 11.79 15.97
N VAL A 195 -3.16 12.78 15.66
CA VAL A 195 -3.42 13.71 14.56
C VAL A 195 -2.25 13.76 13.59
N MET A 196 -2.53 13.61 12.31
CA MET A 196 -1.58 13.80 11.22
C MET A 196 -2.02 14.94 10.33
N ALA A 197 -1.12 15.91 10.10
CA ALA A 197 -1.23 16.87 9.02
C ALA A 197 -0.52 16.31 7.79
N ILE A 198 -1.18 16.37 6.63
CA ILE A 198 -0.63 15.93 5.34
C ILE A 198 -0.72 17.10 4.35
N PRO A 199 0.36 17.42 3.62
CA PRO A 199 0.29 18.34 2.48
C PRO A 199 -0.80 17.89 1.49
N ALA A 200 -1.63 18.81 1.00
CA ALA A 200 -2.79 18.43 0.18
C ALA A 200 -2.42 17.66 -1.10
N ASP A 201 -1.28 17.98 -1.71
CA ASP A 201 -0.72 17.32 -2.90
C ASP A 201 -0.30 15.85 -2.65
N MET A 202 -0.07 15.46 -1.39
CA MET A 202 0.25 14.08 -1.01
C MET A 202 -0.99 13.22 -0.74
N MET A 203 -2.19 13.78 -0.75
CA MET A 203 -3.40 13.02 -0.46
C MET A 203 -3.69 11.94 -1.51
N GLU A 204 -3.42 12.22 -2.78
CA GLU A 204 -3.60 11.22 -3.83
C GLU A 204 -2.63 10.05 -3.65
N LYS A 205 -1.36 10.34 -3.34
CA LYS A 205 -0.35 9.33 -2.97
C LYS A 205 -0.82 8.47 -1.78
N ALA A 206 -1.34 9.12 -0.73
CA ALA A 206 -1.86 8.44 0.45
C ALA A 206 -3.10 7.57 0.16
N LEU A 207 -3.89 7.88 -0.85
CA LEU A 207 -5.04 7.06 -1.25
C LEU A 207 -4.58 5.85 -2.09
N ARG A 208 -3.72 6.07 -3.09
CA ARG A 208 -3.17 4.99 -3.93
C ARG A 208 -2.41 3.96 -3.10
N GLY A 209 -1.52 4.40 -2.21
CA GLY A 209 -0.80 3.49 -1.31
C GLY A 209 -1.73 2.65 -0.44
N MET A 210 -2.85 3.23 0.00
CA MET A 210 -3.81 2.57 0.88
C MET A 210 -4.64 1.54 0.13
N GLU A 211 -5.02 1.83 -1.11
CA GLU A 211 -5.66 0.86 -1.99
C GLU A 211 -4.73 -0.32 -2.31
N SER A 212 -3.45 -0.04 -2.55
CA SER A 212 -2.43 -1.06 -2.78
C SER A 212 -2.24 -1.97 -1.56
N LEU A 213 -2.11 -1.40 -0.36
CA LEU A 213 -2.05 -2.15 0.90
C LEU A 213 -3.31 -2.97 1.12
N TYR A 214 -4.48 -2.39 0.83
CA TYR A 214 -5.76 -3.09 0.95
C TYR A 214 -5.80 -4.31 0.03
N ARG A 215 -5.43 -4.17 -1.25
CA ARG A 215 -5.36 -5.30 -2.19
C ARG A 215 -4.40 -6.40 -1.71
N ARG A 216 -3.32 -6.03 -1.02
CA ARG A 216 -2.33 -6.95 -0.41
C ARG A 216 -2.76 -7.56 0.93
N GLY A 217 -3.95 -7.26 1.42
CA GLY A 217 -4.49 -7.84 2.66
C GLY A 217 -4.18 -7.05 3.93
N ILE A 218 -3.45 -5.94 3.82
CA ILE A 218 -3.19 -5.02 4.94
C ILE A 218 -4.33 -4.00 5.00
N ARG A 219 -5.28 -4.20 5.94
CA ARG A 219 -6.58 -3.51 5.96
C ARG A 219 -7.01 -3.09 7.37
N TYR A 220 -7.98 -2.16 7.42
CA TYR A 220 -8.70 -1.81 8.65
C TYR A 220 -10.18 -2.27 8.56
N PRO A 221 -10.79 -2.74 9.67
CA PRO A 221 -10.19 -3.03 10.97
C PRO A 221 -9.17 -4.18 10.90
N ILE A 222 -8.16 -4.13 11.77
CA ILE A 222 -7.15 -5.19 11.87
C ILE A 222 -7.79 -6.38 12.58
N SER A 223 -7.90 -7.51 11.89
CA SER A 223 -8.36 -8.76 12.49
C SER A 223 -7.29 -9.32 13.42
N TYR A 224 -7.66 -9.60 14.66
CA TYR A 224 -6.77 -10.24 15.62
C TYR A 224 -6.71 -11.75 15.37
N ALA A 225 -5.52 -12.32 15.42
CA ALA A 225 -5.36 -13.74 15.65
C ALA A 225 -5.47 -14.02 17.17
N GLY A 226 -6.01 -15.18 17.53
CA GLY A 226 -6.12 -15.57 18.94
C GLY A 226 -4.73 -15.72 19.57
N ALA A 227 -4.58 -15.33 20.85
CA ALA A 227 -3.27 -15.37 21.53
C ALA A 227 -2.64 -16.78 21.60
N GLU A 228 -3.48 -17.83 21.56
CA GLU A 228 -3.05 -19.24 21.58
C GLU A 228 -2.92 -19.85 20.17
N GLN A 229 -3.24 -19.08 19.13
CA GLN A 229 -3.26 -19.60 17.77
C GLN A 229 -1.83 -19.73 17.23
N ASP A 230 -1.52 -20.88 16.63
CA ASP A 230 -0.31 -21.03 15.83
C ASP A 230 -0.42 -20.15 14.57
N LEU A 231 0.37 -19.07 14.57
CA LEU A 231 0.36 -18.10 13.48
C LEU A 231 1.13 -18.60 12.26
N THR A 232 1.89 -19.70 12.33
CA THR A 232 2.64 -20.24 11.19
C THR A 232 1.71 -20.53 10.00
N ALA A 233 0.49 -20.99 10.27
CA ALA A 233 -0.53 -21.23 9.25
C ALA A 233 -1.26 -19.95 8.79
N ALA A 234 -1.16 -18.85 9.55
CA ALA A 234 -1.84 -17.58 9.29
C ALA A 234 -0.92 -16.51 8.67
N PHE A 235 0.40 -16.63 8.86
CA PHE A 235 1.36 -15.76 8.20
C PHE A 235 1.43 -16.09 6.70
N PRO A 236 1.52 -15.08 5.82
CA PRO A 236 1.90 -15.33 4.45
C PRO A 236 3.19 -16.13 4.41
N MET A 237 3.29 -17.10 3.51
CA MET A 237 4.45 -17.98 3.37
C MET A 237 5.79 -17.20 3.27
N SER A 238 5.75 -15.97 2.78
CA SER A 238 6.89 -15.06 2.75
C SER A 238 7.51 -14.73 4.12
N TYR A 239 6.78 -14.92 5.23
CA TYR A 239 7.23 -14.60 6.59
C TYR A 239 7.52 -15.84 7.46
N GLY A 240 6.89 -16.99 7.16
CA GLY A 240 6.84 -18.12 8.10
C GLY A 240 7.70 -19.35 7.74
N SER A 241 8.38 -19.37 6.59
CA SER A 241 8.85 -20.65 6.05
C SER A 241 10.26 -20.63 5.46
N LEU A 242 11.27 -20.23 6.23
CA LEU A 242 12.68 -20.37 5.81
C LEU A 242 12.99 -21.83 5.44
N ASP A 243 12.51 -22.81 6.22
CA ASP A 243 12.73 -24.24 5.92
C ASP A 243 12.08 -24.68 4.61
N GLN A 244 10.88 -24.17 4.29
CA GLN A 244 10.22 -24.50 3.01
C GLN A 244 10.88 -23.78 1.84
N LEU A 245 11.42 -22.59 2.09
CA LEU A 245 12.19 -21.82 1.11
C LEU A 245 13.52 -22.51 0.81
N GLU A 246 14.21 -23.03 1.83
CA GLU A 246 15.37 -23.91 1.68
C GLU A 246 15.01 -25.21 0.96
N ALA A 247 13.86 -25.82 1.27
CA ALA A 247 13.41 -27.05 0.61
C ALA A 247 13.18 -26.87 -0.90
N VAL A 248 12.76 -25.68 -1.31
CA VAL A 248 12.54 -25.34 -2.73
C VAL A 248 13.84 -24.91 -3.40
N ARG A 249 14.58 -23.98 -2.79
CA ARG A 249 15.82 -23.43 -3.36
C ARG A 249 16.98 -24.42 -3.34
N GLY A 250 16.93 -25.42 -2.47
CA GLY A 250 17.97 -26.40 -2.29
C GLY A 250 19.24 -25.83 -1.63
N LYS A 251 20.14 -26.74 -1.27
CA LYS A 251 21.52 -26.41 -0.84
C LYS A 251 22.56 -26.62 -1.95
N ASP A 252 22.10 -27.13 -3.09
CA ASP A 252 22.89 -27.24 -4.31
C ASP A 252 22.92 -25.88 -5.05
N ASN A 253 23.46 -25.89 -6.26
CA ASN A 253 23.68 -24.69 -7.05
C ASN A 253 22.54 -24.40 -8.05
N ARG A 254 21.38 -25.05 -7.91
CA ARG A 254 20.22 -24.77 -8.76
C ARG A 254 19.82 -23.30 -8.67
N LEU A 255 19.46 -22.69 -9.80
CA LEU A 255 18.94 -21.33 -9.83
C LEU A 255 17.49 -21.33 -10.28
N LEU A 256 16.60 -20.91 -9.40
CA LEU A 256 15.18 -20.73 -9.71
C LEU A 256 14.90 -19.31 -10.23
N LEU A 257 14.47 -19.23 -11.50
CA LEU A 257 14.03 -18.02 -12.18
C LEU A 257 12.50 -18.00 -12.23
N GLY A 258 11.87 -17.05 -11.55
CA GLY A 258 10.43 -16.82 -11.65
C GLY A 258 10.11 -16.01 -12.90
N VAL A 259 9.39 -16.58 -13.86
CA VAL A 259 9.02 -15.94 -15.13
C VAL A 259 7.57 -15.48 -15.06
N THR A 260 7.35 -14.18 -15.15
CA THR A 260 6.03 -13.57 -15.13
C THR A 260 5.87 -12.51 -16.22
N GLY A 261 4.71 -11.86 -16.26
CA GLY A 261 4.32 -10.92 -17.29
C GLY A 261 2.81 -10.87 -17.45
N GLY A 262 2.31 -9.78 -18.03
CA GLY A 262 0.88 -9.58 -18.22
C GLY A 262 0.29 -10.52 -19.28
N ILE A 263 -1.04 -10.59 -19.34
CA ILE A 263 -1.73 -11.30 -20.43
C ILE A 263 -1.24 -10.78 -21.79
N ALA A 264 -1.12 -11.71 -22.75
CA ALA A 264 -0.64 -11.44 -24.11
C ALA A 264 0.80 -10.87 -24.23
N SER A 265 1.59 -10.84 -23.14
CA SER A 265 2.98 -10.35 -23.19
C SER A 265 3.97 -11.29 -23.90
N GLY A 266 3.56 -12.51 -24.26
CA GLY A 266 4.43 -13.50 -24.93
C GLY A 266 5.36 -14.26 -23.98
N LYS A 267 4.97 -14.41 -22.71
CA LYS A 267 5.67 -15.26 -21.73
C LYS A 267 6.06 -16.64 -22.27
N THR A 268 5.14 -17.32 -22.94
CA THR A 268 5.37 -18.66 -23.51
C THR A 268 6.49 -18.63 -24.56
N THR A 269 6.54 -17.59 -25.38
CA THR A 269 7.60 -17.41 -26.39
C THR A 269 8.97 -17.30 -25.73
N VAL A 270 9.11 -16.42 -24.74
CA VAL A 270 10.37 -16.24 -23.99
C VAL A 270 10.74 -17.50 -23.20
N ALA A 271 9.76 -18.17 -22.59
CA ALA A 271 10.01 -19.39 -21.84
C ALA A 271 10.53 -20.53 -22.73
N ASN A 272 9.97 -20.68 -23.94
CA ASN A 272 10.45 -21.67 -24.91
C ASN A 272 11.88 -21.34 -25.38
N MET A 273 12.20 -20.07 -25.63
CA MET A 273 13.57 -19.66 -25.99
C MET A 273 14.58 -19.99 -24.88
N LEU A 274 14.22 -19.76 -23.61
CA LEU A 274 15.06 -20.16 -22.48
C LEU A 274 15.20 -21.69 -22.39
N ALA A 275 14.15 -22.45 -22.72
CA ALA A 275 14.20 -23.90 -22.71
C ALA A 275 15.13 -24.47 -23.80
N GLU A 276 15.13 -23.87 -24.99
CA GLU A 276 16.07 -24.20 -26.07
C GLU A 276 17.53 -23.96 -25.66
N LEU A 277 17.78 -23.01 -24.76
CA LEU A 277 19.10 -22.72 -24.20
C LEU A 277 19.48 -23.64 -23.02
N GLY A 278 18.56 -24.48 -22.55
CA GLY A 278 18.78 -25.48 -21.51
C GLY A 278 18.07 -25.22 -20.18
N ALA A 279 17.18 -24.23 -20.08
CA ALA A 279 16.43 -23.95 -18.85
C ALA A 279 15.12 -24.77 -18.75
N PRO A 280 15.01 -25.80 -17.89
CA PRO A 280 13.79 -26.60 -17.79
C PRO A 280 12.59 -25.75 -17.36
N ILE A 281 11.44 -25.98 -18.00
CA ILE A 281 10.19 -25.24 -17.72
C ILE A 281 9.35 -25.97 -16.68
N ILE A 282 9.01 -25.26 -15.61
CA ILE A 282 7.91 -25.61 -14.72
C ILE A 282 6.79 -24.58 -14.90
N ASP A 283 5.66 -25.01 -15.46
CA ASP A 283 4.50 -24.15 -15.68
C ASP A 283 3.46 -24.36 -14.57
N PHE A 284 3.16 -23.29 -13.82
CA PHE A 284 2.21 -23.35 -12.71
C PHE A 284 0.78 -23.61 -13.16
N ASP A 285 0.37 -23.14 -14.35
CA ASP A 285 -0.95 -23.45 -14.88
C ASP A 285 -1.07 -24.94 -15.17
N ILE A 286 -0.01 -25.56 -15.71
CA ILE A 286 0.05 -27.02 -15.95
C ILE A 286 0.00 -27.78 -14.62
N LEU A 287 0.81 -27.38 -13.63
CA LEU A 287 0.78 -27.99 -12.29
C LEU A 287 -0.60 -27.90 -11.65
N ALA A 288 -1.24 -26.72 -11.71
CA ALA A 288 -2.59 -26.51 -11.20
C ALA A 288 -3.64 -27.39 -11.90
N ARG A 289 -3.43 -27.82 -13.16
CA ARG A 289 -4.31 -28.81 -13.80
C ARG A 289 -4.04 -30.23 -13.30
N LYS A 290 -2.76 -30.61 -13.17
CA LYS A 290 -2.35 -31.96 -12.76
C LYS A 290 -2.83 -32.32 -11.34
N VAL A 291 -2.78 -31.38 -10.40
CA VAL A 291 -3.16 -31.64 -9.00
C VAL A 291 -4.64 -31.94 -8.82
N VAL A 292 -5.49 -31.49 -9.75
CA VAL A 292 -6.94 -31.69 -9.74
C VAL A 292 -7.42 -32.74 -10.76
N GLU A 293 -6.52 -33.57 -11.29
CA GLU A 293 -6.90 -34.69 -12.14
C GLU A 293 -7.75 -35.72 -11.37
N PRO A 294 -8.68 -36.43 -12.04
CA PRO A 294 -9.53 -37.41 -11.39
C PRO A 294 -8.75 -38.42 -10.53
N GLY A 295 -9.19 -38.58 -9.28
CA GLY A 295 -8.55 -39.49 -8.31
C GLY A 295 -7.40 -38.90 -7.51
N LYS A 296 -6.95 -37.66 -7.82
CA LYS A 296 -6.00 -36.94 -6.96
C LYS A 296 -6.69 -36.42 -5.68
N PRO A 297 -5.93 -36.21 -4.58
CA PRO A 297 -6.50 -35.72 -3.32
C PRO A 297 -7.21 -34.37 -3.44
N ALA A 298 -6.68 -33.41 -4.22
CA ALA A 298 -7.36 -32.12 -4.42
C ALA A 298 -8.71 -32.29 -5.14
N TRP A 299 -8.76 -33.18 -6.13
CA TRP A 299 -10.00 -33.50 -6.84
C TRP A 299 -11.04 -34.10 -5.90
N GLN A 300 -10.64 -34.99 -4.99
CA GLN A 300 -11.55 -35.59 -4.00
C GLN A 300 -12.13 -34.52 -3.07
N ASP A 301 -11.29 -33.69 -2.45
CA ASP A 301 -11.74 -32.62 -1.55
C ASP A 301 -12.70 -31.65 -2.26
N ILE A 302 -12.42 -31.32 -3.52
CA ILE A 302 -13.29 -30.46 -4.34
C ILE A 302 -14.64 -31.13 -4.57
N VAL A 303 -14.67 -32.41 -4.95
CA VAL A 303 -15.92 -33.13 -5.21
C VAL A 303 -16.73 -33.33 -3.94
N ASP A 304 -16.08 -33.58 -2.81
CA ASP A 304 -16.74 -33.78 -1.52
C ASP A 304 -17.38 -32.48 -1.01
N TYR A 305 -16.70 -31.34 -1.19
CA TYR A 305 -17.21 -30.04 -0.75
C TYR A 305 -18.23 -29.43 -1.72
N PHE A 306 -17.93 -29.43 -3.03
CA PHE A 306 -18.78 -28.78 -4.04
C PHE A 306 -19.80 -29.71 -4.68
N GLY A 307 -19.72 -31.02 -4.44
CA GLY A 307 -20.59 -32.04 -5.02
C GLY A 307 -20.26 -32.38 -6.47
N LYS A 308 -20.81 -33.48 -6.97
CA LYS A 308 -20.58 -33.97 -8.34
C LYS A 308 -21.03 -33.02 -9.47
N GLN A 309 -21.78 -31.98 -9.15
CA GLN A 309 -22.23 -30.94 -10.09
C GLN A 309 -21.08 -30.16 -10.74
N VAL A 310 -19.89 -30.15 -10.11
CA VAL A 310 -18.68 -29.53 -10.67
C VAL A 310 -17.88 -30.46 -11.57
N LEU A 311 -18.42 -31.63 -11.91
CA LEU A 311 -17.78 -32.60 -12.81
C LEU A 311 -18.39 -32.56 -14.22
N ASN A 312 -17.57 -32.87 -15.21
CA ASN A 312 -17.98 -33.27 -16.55
C ASN A 312 -18.35 -34.77 -16.55
N GLU A 313 -18.90 -35.26 -17.67
CA GLU A 313 -19.29 -36.67 -17.82
C GLU A 313 -18.11 -37.65 -17.67
N ASP A 314 -16.91 -37.23 -18.09
CA ASP A 314 -15.66 -37.97 -17.98
C ASP A 314 -15.02 -37.92 -16.58
N ARG A 315 -15.72 -37.32 -15.59
CA ARG A 315 -15.27 -37.07 -14.21
C ARG A 315 -14.14 -36.04 -14.07
N THR A 316 -13.75 -35.33 -15.13
CA THR A 316 -12.88 -34.15 -15.01
C THR A 316 -13.65 -32.96 -14.43
N LEU A 317 -12.94 -31.97 -13.88
CA LEU A 317 -13.60 -30.76 -13.34
C LEU A 317 -14.16 -29.89 -14.47
N ASN A 318 -15.44 -29.53 -14.34
CA ASN A 318 -16.07 -28.48 -15.13
C ASN A 318 -15.61 -27.11 -14.60
N ARG A 319 -14.50 -26.61 -15.17
CA ARG A 319 -13.87 -25.35 -14.75
C ARG A 319 -14.81 -24.15 -14.86
N LYS A 320 -15.66 -24.11 -15.89
CA LYS A 320 -16.60 -23.00 -16.08
C LYS A 320 -17.62 -22.94 -14.94
N LYS A 321 -18.26 -24.08 -14.62
CA LYS A 321 -19.19 -24.17 -13.49
C LYS A 321 -18.52 -23.89 -12.15
N LEU A 322 -17.33 -24.47 -11.92
CA LEU A 322 -16.61 -24.25 -10.66
C LEU A 322 -16.24 -22.77 -10.51
N SER A 323 -15.78 -22.12 -11.58
CA SER A 323 -15.49 -20.70 -11.66
C SER A 323 -16.72 -19.86 -11.31
N GLU A 324 -17.87 -20.11 -11.93
CA GLU A 324 -19.13 -19.42 -11.64
C GLU A 324 -19.51 -19.50 -10.15
N ILE A 325 -19.33 -20.67 -9.52
CA ILE A 325 -19.61 -20.88 -8.10
C ILE A 325 -18.66 -20.06 -7.20
N VAL A 326 -17.36 -20.07 -7.47
CA VAL A 326 -16.37 -19.39 -6.62
C VAL A 326 -16.28 -17.88 -6.86
N PHE A 327 -16.67 -17.41 -8.06
CA PHE A 327 -16.78 -15.97 -8.32
C PHE A 327 -17.96 -15.34 -7.59
N ALA A 328 -19.04 -16.10 -7.37
CA ALA A 328 -20.21 -15.63 -6.64
C ALA A 328 -20.02 -15.62 -5.11
N ASP A 329 -19.02 -16.32 -4.57
CA ASP A 329 -18.89 -16.57 -3.13
C ASP A 329 -17.42 -16.64 -2.68
N LEU A 330 -17.00 -15.63 -1.90
CA LEU A 330 -15.63 -15.48 -1.41
C LEU A 330 -15.20 -16.62 -0.48
N GLU A 331 -16.10 -17.15 0.35
CA GLU A 331 -15.75 -18.22 1.29
C GLU A 331 -15.57 -19.55 0.55
N LYS A 332 -16.37 -19.80 -0.49
CA LYS A 332 -16.16 -20.93 -1.40
C LYS A 332 -14.85 -20.81 -2.18
N ARG A 333 -14.49 -19.59 -2.62
CA ARG A 333 -13.20 -19.34 -3.26
C ARG A 333 -12.03 -19.69 -2.35
N LYS A 334 -12.03 -19.19 -1.10
CA LYS A 334 -11.00 -19.52 -0.10
C LYS A 334 -10.93 -21.02 0.16
N LYS A 335 -12.07 -21.71 0.20
CA LYS A 335 -12.09 -23.18 0.36
C LYS A 335 -11.45 -23.90 -0.81
N LEU A 336 -11.77 -23.53 -2.05
CA LEU A 336 -11.10 -24.09 -3.24
C LEU A 336 -9.58 -23.85 -3.21
N GLU A 337 -9.16 -22.62 -2.87
CA GLU A 337 -7.74 -22.27 -2.73
C GLU A 337 -7.07 -23.12 -1.63
N SER A 338 -7.74 -23.36 -0.49
CA SER A 338 -7.21 -24.20 0.59
C SER A 338 -7.02 -25.67 0.20
N PHE A 339 -7.81 -26.19 -0.75
CA PHE A 339 -7.66 -27.56 -1.25
C PHE A 339 -6.55 -27.66 -2.31
N THR A 340 -6.32 -26.62 -3.09
CA THR A 340 -5.41 -26.67 -4.24
C THR A 340 -4.01 -26.17 -3.91
N HIS A 341 -3.86 -25.05 -3.19
CA HIS A 341 -2.57 -24.37 -3.00
C HIS A 341 -1.50 -25.25 -2.33
N PRO A 342 -1.77 -25.99 -1.22
CA PRO A 342 -0.76 -26.85 -0.61
C PRO A 342 -0.25 -27.92 -1.58
N ARG A 343 -1.14 -28.49 -2.39
CA ARG A 343 -0.82 -29.58 -3.33
C ARG A 343 -0.10 -29.09 -4.57
N ILE A 344 -0.42 -27.88 -5.04
CA ILE A 344 0.37 -27.21 -6.09
C ILE A 344 1.79 -26.98 -5.61
N HIS A 345 1.95 -26.51 -4.37
CA HIS A 345 3.26 -26.29 -3.78
C HIS A 345 4.05 -27.61 -3.62
N GLU A 346 3.42 -28.69 -3.14
CA GLU A 346 4.06 -30.01 -3.03
C GLU A 346 4.54 -30.54 -4.38
N GLU A 347 3.71 -30.52 -5.43
CA GLU A 347 4.12 -30.96 -6.77
C GLU A 347 5.19 -30.02 -7.38
N PHE A 348 5.13 -28.72 -7.09
CA PHE A 348 6.16 -27.76 -7.49
C PHE A 348 7.52 -28.11 -6.86
N VAL A 349 7.58 -28.29 -5.54
CA VAL A 349 8.81 -28.67 -4.81
C VAL A 349 9.36 -30.00 -5.36
N LYS A 350 8.47 -30.97 -5.59
CA LYS A 350 8.84 -32.28 -6.12
C LYS A 350 9.47 -32.18 -7.51
N GLU A 351 8.90 -31.38 -8.41
CA GLU A 351 9.43 -31.21 -9.76
C GLU A 351 10.77 -30.48 -9.77
N VAL A 352 10.90 -29.43 -8.95
CA VAL A 352 12.16 -28.71 -8.74
C VAL A 352 13.25 -29.66 -8.22
N ASN A 353 12.94 -30.49 -7.22
CA ASN A 353 13.89 -31.47 -6.67
C ASN A 353 14.24 -32.58 -7.65
N ARG A 354 13.31 -33.03 -8.50
CA ARG A 354 13.57 -34.02 -9.55
C ARG A 354 14.60 -33.48 -10.54
N ILE A 355 14.42 -32.25 -11.02
CA ILE A 355 15.35 -31.60 -11.95
C ILE A 355 16.71 -31.40 -11.29
N ALA A 356 16.75 -30.90 -10.05
CA ALA A 356 18.00 -30.67 -9.34
C ALA A 356 18.77 -31.96 -9.00
N ALA A 357 18.07 -33.09 -8.83
CA ALA A 357 18.71 -34.39 -8.64
C ALA A 357 19.37 -34.91 -9.93
N GLU A 358 18.83 -34.54 -11.10
CA GLU A 358 19.40 -34.86 -12.42
C GLU A 358 20.55 -33.90 -12.78
N ASP A 359 20.40 -32.61 -12.46
CA ASP A 359 21.39 -31.56 -12.69
C ASP A 359 21.42 -30.56 -11.50
N PRO A 360 22.39 -30.70 -10.57
CA PRO A 360 22.56 -29.80 -9.42
C PRO A 360 22.93 -28.36 -9.81
N ASP A 361 23.32 -28.11 -11.05
CA ASP A 361 23.63 -26.81 -11.63
C ASP A 361 22.52 -26.33 -12.59
N ALA A 362 21.30 -26.86 -12.47
CA ALA A 362 20.19 -26.46 -13.33
C ALA A 362 19.73 -25.01 -13.08
N ILE A 363 19.53 -24.25 -14.16
CA ILE A 363 18.77 -22.99 -14.13
C ILE A 363 17.33 -23.33 -14.50
N ILE A 364 16.45 -23.38 -13.50
CA ILE A 364 15.05 -23.80 -13.65
C ILE A 364 14.19 -22.56 -13.79
N GLN A 365 13.41 -22.47 -14.87
CA GLN A 365 12.44 -21.40 -15.06
C GLN A 365 11.05 -21.85 -14.63
N VAL A 366 10.37 -20.98 -13.89
CA VAL A 366 9.06 -21.26 -13.32
C VAL A 366 8.07 -20.20 -13.79
N VAL A 367 7.17 -20.59 -14.69
CA VAL A 367 6.26 -19.66 -15.36
C VAL A 367 4.99 -19.50 -14.52
N ILE A 368 4.76 -18.29 -14.01
CA ILE A 368 3.60 -17.95 -13.18
C ILE A 368 3.01 -16.59 -13.62
N PRO A 369 1.85 -16.57 -14.30
CA PRO A 369 1.24 -15.31 -14.75
C PRO A 369 0.91 -14.32 -13.61
N LEU A 370 0.49 -14.85 -12.46
CA LEU A 370 0.07 -14.09 -11.27
C LEU A 370 1.13 -14.09 -10.16
N LEU A 371 2.42 -14.26 -10.51
CA LEU A 371 3.52 -14.38 -9.55
C LEU A 371 3.52 -13.27 -8.50
N ILE A 372 3.36 -12.03 -8.96
CA ILE A 372 3.43 -10.82 -8.12
C ILE A 372 2.15 -10.67 -7.30
N GLU A 373 1.00 -10.89 -7.93
CA GLU A 373 -0.33 -10.81 -7.31
C GLU A 373 -0.53 -11.83 -6.19
N LEU A 374 0.09 -13.01 -6.33
CA LEU A 374 0.09 -14.07 -5.33
C LEU A 374 1.20 -13.92 -4.28
N ASN A 375 2.01 -12.85 -4.36
CA ASN A 375 3.15 -12.59 -3.48
C ASN A 375 4.18 -13.74 -3.44
N LEU A 376 4.47 -14.39 -4.57
CA LEU A 376 5.38 -15.55 -4.66
C LEU A 376 6.85 -15.17 -4.96
N GLN A 377 7.18 -13.88 -5.00
CA GLN A 377 8.51 -13.35 -5.37
C GLN A 377 9.62 -13.98 -4.52
N TYR A 378 9.38 -14.08 -3.23
CA TYR A 378 10.34 -14.53 -2.23
C TYR A 378 10.85 -15.96 -2.48
N ILE A 379 10.12 -16.78 -3.25
CA ILE A 379 10.53 -18.15 -3.59
C ILE A 379 11.74 -18.16 -4.54
N PHE A 380 11.82 -17.21 -5.46
CA PHE A 380 12.77 -17.24 -6.58
C PHE A 380 14.07 -16.51 -6.29
N HIS A 381 15.17 -17.00 -6.87
CA HIS A 381 16.47 -16.32 -6.77
C HIS A 381 16.50 -15.07 -7.62
N LYS A 382 15.84 -15.14 -8.78
CA LYS A 382 15.69 -14.05 -9.74
C LYS A 382 14.30 -14.03 -10.34
N LEU A 383 13.82 -12.83 -10.66
CA LEU A 383 12.55 -12.61 -11.33
C LEU A 383 12.75 -12.02 -12.73
N LEU A 384 12.10 -12.64 -13.71
CA LEU A 384 12.00 -12.18 -15.08
C LEU A 384 10.57 -11.70 -15.36
N VAL A 385 10.43 -10.45 -15.81
CA VAL A 385 9.18 -9.93 -16.36
C VAL A 385 9.29 -9.83 -17.87
N VAL A 386 8.37 -10.50 -18.58
CA VAL A 386 8.17 -10.30 -20.02
C VAL A 386 7.21 -9.15 -20.21
N TYR A 387 7.76 -8.04 -20.72
CA TYR A 387 7.10 -6.76 -20.84
C TYR A 387 6.62 -6.52 -22.27
N ILE A 388 5.43 -5.94 -22.38
CA ILE A 388 4.99 -5.15 -23.53
C ILE A 388 4.13 -3.99 -22.99
N PRO A 389 4.06 -2.83 -23.67
CA PRO A 389 3.19 -1.73 -23.29
C PRO A 389 1.71 -2.15 -23.19
N TYR A 390 0.96 -1.54 -22.27
CA TYR A 390 -0.45 -1.85 -22.02
C TYR A 390 -1.31 -1.87 -23.30
N GLU A 391 -1.18 -0.88 -24.17
CA GLU A 391 -1.92 -0.82 -25.43
C GLU A 391 -1.63 -2.03 -26.34
N LYS A 392 -0.37 -2.46 -26.42
CA LYS A 392 -0.01 -3.68 -27.16
C LYS A 392 -0.57 -4.95 -26.50
N GLN A 393 -0.73 -4.97 -25.18
CA GLN A 393 -1.41 -6.09 -24.51
C GLN A 393 -2.88 -6.17 -24.93
N VAL A 394 -3.56 -5.02 -25.00
CA VAL A 394 -4.95 -4.93 -25.44
C VAL A 394 -5.09 -5.43 -26.88
N GLU A 395 -4.28 -4.90 -27.80
CA GLU A 395 -4.27 -5.30 -29.21
C GLU A 395 -4.05 -6.80 -29.40
N ARG A 396 -2.99 -7.36 -28.81
CA ARG A 396 -2.68 -8.79 -28.92
C ARG A 396 -3.75 -9.67 -28.30
N LEU A 397 -4.37 -9.23 -27.20
CA LEU A 397 -5.43 -9.99 -26.55
C LEU A 397 -6.72 -10.00 -27.38
N MET A 398 -7.07 -8.87 -28.00
CA MET A 398 -8.20 -8.78 -28.93
C MET A 398 -8.01 -9.70 -30.14
N GLU A 399 -6.82 -9.68 -30.76
CA GLU A 399 -6.52 -10.52 -31.92
C GLU A 399 -6.52 -12.01 -31.58
N ARG A 400 -5.90 -12.39 -30.45
CA ARG A 400 -5.77 -13.79 -30.04
C ARG A 400 -7.12 -14.41 -29.67
N ASP A 401 -7.94 -13.68 -28.92
CA ASP A 401 -9.17 -14.22 -28.32
C ASP A 401 -10.45 -13.80 -29.08
N GLY A 402 -10.34 -12.91 -30.08
CA GLY A 402 -11.48 -12.42 -30.87
C GLY A 402 -12.47 -11.60 -30.06
N ILE A 403 -11.99 -10.88 -29.03
CA ILE A 403 -12.81 -10.13 -28.07
C ILE A 403 -12.78 -8.62 -28.34
N SER A 404 -13.75 -7.89 -27.79
CA SER A 404 -13.77 -6.43 -27.88
C SER A 404 -12.66 -5.79 -27.03
N ARG A 405 -12.29 -4.54 -27.37
CA ARG A 405 -11.35 -3.73 -26.58
C ARG A 405 -11.77 -3.64 -25.11
N GLU A 406 -13.05 -3.35 -24.88
CA GLU A 406 -13.61 -3.25 -23.52
C GLU A 406 -13.46 -4.57 -22.74
N GLN A 407 -13.70 -5.71 -23.40
CA GLN A 407 -13.50 -7.03 -22.78
C GLN A 407 -12.02 -7.27 -22.45
N ALA A 408 -11.11 -6.93 -23.36
CA ALA A 408 -9.67 -7.05 -23.16
C ALA A 408 -9.18 -6.18 -21.99
N GLU A 409 -9.61 -4.93 -21.91
CA GLU A 409 -9.28 -4.00 -20.82
C GLU A 409 -9.83 -4.51 -19.48
N ASN A 410 -11.05 -5.04 -19.44
CA ASN A 410 -11.63 -5.62 -18.23
C ASN A 410 -10.85 -6.85 -17.73
N ILE A 411 -10.34 -7.66 -18.64
CA ILE A 411 -9.47 -8.80 -18.29
C ILE A 411 -8.13 -8.30 -17.73
N LEU A 412 -7.51 -7.29 -18.36
CA LEU A 412 -6.22 -6.75 -17.91
C LEU A 412 -6.32 -6.05 -16.55
N LYS A 413 -7.45 -5.38 -16.25
CA LYS A 413 -7.73 -4.77 -14.94
C LYS A 413 -7.75 -5.76 -13.77
N ALA A 414 -7.92 -7.06 -14.04
CA ALA A 414 -7.86 -8.10 -13.01
C ALA A 414 -6.41 -8.46 -12.61
N GLN A 415 -5.41 -8.00 -13.35
CA GLN A 415 -3.98 -8.21 -13.06
C GLN A 415 -3.34 -6.93 -12.53
N LEU A 416 -2.18 -7.06 -11.88
CA LEU A 416 -1.36 -5.90 -11.56
C LEU A 416 -0.89 -5.25 -12.88
N PRO A 417 -0.97 -3.91 -13.03
CA PRO A 417 -0.48 -3.22 -14.22
C PRO A 417 0.94 -3.64 -14.57
N ILE A 418 1.23 -3.81 -15.86
CA ILE A 418 2.51 -4.36 -16.31
C ILE A 418 3.69 -3.48 -15.90
N ASP A 419 3.52 -2.17 -15.92
CA ASP A 419 4.55 -1.21 -15.48
C ASP A 419 4.83 -1.33 -13.97
N GLU A 420 3.80 -1.63 -13.15
CA GLU A 420 4.00 -1.93 -11.73
C GLU A 420 4.74 -3.26 -11.52
N LYS A 421 4.50 -4.27 -12.38
CA LYS A 421 5.23 -5.56 -12.30
C LYS A 421 6.73 -5.40 -12.53
N VAL A 422 7.13 -4.46 -13.38
CA VAL A 422 8.55 -4.19 -13.66
C VAL A 422 9.31 -3.79 -12.39
N GLY A 423 8.66 -3.10 -11.45
CA GLY A 423 9.26 -2.74 -10.15
C GLY A 423 9.67 -3.93 -9.26
N TYR A 424 9.22 -5.14 -9.58
CA TYR A 424 9.59 -6.38 -8.88
C TYR A 424 10.67 -7.19 -9.61
N ALA A 425 11.03 -6.82 -10.83
CA ALA A 425 11.85 -7.64 -11.70
C ALA A 425 13.35 -7.46 -11.42
N ASP A 426 14.12 -8.55 -11.46
CA ASP A 426 15.57 -8.48 -11.62
C ASP A 426 15.94 -8.28 -13.10
N PHE A 427 15.14 -8.83 -14.00
CA PHE A 427 15.33 -8.78 -15.45
C PHE A 427 14.01 -8.48 -16.16
N VAL A 428 14.11 -7.69 -17.23
CA VAL A 428 12.97 -7.38 -18.10
C VAL A 428 13.35 -7.77 -19.52
N ILE A 429 12.45 -8.50 -20.19
CA ILE A 429 12.55 -8.78 -21.63
C ILE A 429 11.43 -8.02 -22.32
N HIS A 430 11.82 -7.12 -23.22
CA HIS A 430 10.94 -6.33 -24.06
C HIS A 430 10.52 -7.15 -25.28
N ASN A 431 9.24 -7.52 -25.35
CA ASN A 431 8.69 -8.40 -26.40
C ASN A 431 7.73 -7.65 -27.35
N GLU A 432 7.91 -6.33 -27.46
CA GLU A 432 7.16 -5.45 -28.35
C GLU A 432 7.72 -5.36 -29.77
N GLY A 433 8.97 -5.78 -29.96
CA GLY A 433 9.73 -5.74 -31.21
C GLY A 433 9.69 -7.05 -32.02
N SER A 434 10.76 -7.33 -32.77
CA SER A 434 10.84 -8.56 -33.56
C SER A 434 11.18 -9.80 -32.71
N LEU A 435 10.97 -10.98 -33.29
CA LEU A 435 11.32 -12.24 -32.63
C LEU A 435 12.84 -12.34 -32.42
N GLU A 436 13.64 -11.87 -33.39
CA GLU A 436 15.10 -11.84 -33.34
C GLU A 436 15.61 -10.91 -32.23
N GLU A 437 15.00 -9.73 -32.09
CA GLU A 437 15.32 -8.79 -31.00
C GLU A 437 15.03 -9.41 -29.62
N THR A 438 13.93 -10.16 -29.51
CA THR A 438 13.57 -10.88 -28.29
C THR A 438 14.56 -12.03 -28.02
N GLN A 439 14.94 -12.79 -29.05
CA GLN A 439 15.93 -13.87 -28.94
C GLN A 439 17.28 -13.35 -28.45
N GLU A 440 17.74 -12.21 -28.94
CA GLU A 440 19.01 -11.63 -28.52
C GLU A 440 18.99 -11.24 -27.03
N GLN A 441 17.92 -10.56 -26.59
CA GLN A 441 17.74 -10.25 -25.16
C GLN A 441 17.70 -11.52 -24.29
N VAL A 442 17.09 -12.60 -24.77
CA VAL A 442 17.05 -13.89 -24.05
C VAL A 442 18.44 -14.54 -23.98
N ARG A 443 19.25 -14.47 -25.04
CA ARG A 443 20.65 -14.96 -25.01
C ARG A 443 21.48 -14.18 -24.01
N GLU A 444 21.36 -12.85 -24.00
CA GLU A 444 22.06 -12.01 -23.03
C GLU A 444 21.64 -12.33 -21.58
N LEU A 445 20.34 -12.52 -21.36
CA LEU A 445 19.81 -12.95 -20.07
C LEU A 445 20.40 -14.30 -19.65
N TRP A 446 20.46 -15.26 -20.56
CA TRP A 446 21.01 -16.59 -20.28
C TRP A 446 22.46 -16.55 -19.81
N GLU A 447 23.31 -15.76 -20.47
CA GLU A 447 24.70 -15.58 -20.03
C GLU A 447 24.80 -14.89 -18.65
N LYS A 448 23.94 -13.89 -18.39
CA LYS A 448 23.85 -13.25 -17.06
C LYS A 448 23.44 -14.25 -15.98
N LEU A 449 22.44 -15.10 -16.24
CA LEU A 449 21.98 -16.13 -15.30
C LEU A 449 23.06 -17.17 -15.00
N LYS A 450 23.78 -17.65 -16.04
CA LYS A 450 24.94 -18.55 -15.86
C LYS A 450 26.05 -17.91 -15.04
N SER A 451 26.33 -16.62 -15.25
CA SER A 451 27.32 -15.87 -14.45
C SER A 451 26.90 -15.77 -12.98
N ILE A 452 25.63 -15.42 -12.71
CA ILE A 452 25.09 -15.35 -11.35
C ILE A 452 25.16 -16.69 -10.65
N GLN A 453 24.78 -17.77 -11.34
CA GLN A 453 24.84 -19.12 -10.80
C GLN A 453 26.28 -19.52 -10.43
N LYS A 454 27.27 -19.27 -11.31
CA LYS A 454 28.69 -19.52 -10.99
C LYS A 454 29.16 -18.74 -9.77
N GLY A 455 28.71 -17.50 -9.61
CA GLY A 455 29.04 -16.65 -8.45
C GLY A 455 28.46 -17.13 -7.13
N ARG A 456 27.42 -17.98 -7.15
CA ARG A 456 26.83 -18.56 -5.93
C ARG A 456 27.70 -19.65 -5.31
N ILE A 457 28.41 -20.43 -6.15
CA ILE A 457 29.39 -21.44 -5.68
C ILE A 457 30.56 -20.78 -4.93
N GLN A 458 30.97 -19.57 -5.32
CA GLN A 458 32.17 -18.92 -4.78
C GLN A 458 31.95 -18.20 -3.44
N ASN A 459 30.70 -17.96 -3.05
CA ASN A 459 30.32 -17.18 -1.86
C ASN A 459 29.58 -18.01 -0.79
N GLY A 460 29.31 -19.29 -1.06
CA GLY A 460 28.83 -20.27 -0.08
C GLY A 460 29.98 -21.13 0.41
#